data_AF-A0A6P2F9U6-F1
#
_entry.id   AF-A0A6P2F9U6-F1
#
_cell.length_a   1.000
_cell.length_b   1.000
_cell.length_c   1.000
_cell.angle_alpha   90.00
_cell.angle_beta   90.00
_cell.angle_gamma   90.00
#
_symmetry.space_group_name_H-M   'P 1'
#
loop_
_entity.id
_entity.type
_entity.pdbx_description
1 polymer ?
#
loop_
_entity_poly.entity_id
_entity_poly.type
_entity_poly.pdbx_seq_one_letter_code
_entity_poly.pdbx_strand_id
1 'polypeptide(L)'
;MKSLSTTDAAPYTVSPELQTAADAIEAARAQCKKLAEQVDTTAAHALTLEADLKSLTAERAAEEGALALCEPGDVKRHEKTIDRLTAELELKERDLRRARTKIVALESMAPDLDSAVKAAGVELQAALAIWAQQATRTLADEIAEAAKPLAAVMARAQALALAGGNLADFVTAAYCPSPEGFRRVWSSAGWANQGENLLTGVQTPEADAIAEPVRAIAASISAARYHSNFVPLARRPKFPAPRVEAAAPAPMAEVTS
;
A
#
# COMPACT_ATOMS: atom_id res chain seq x y z
N MET A 1 -17.01 19.97 41.01
CA MET A 1 -16.46 19.39 39.77
C MET A 1 -17.45 19.68 38.66
N LYS A 2 -17.21 20.71 37.85
CA LYS A 2 -17.99 20.92 36.63
C LYS A 2 -17.55 19.82 35.66
N SER A 3 -18.49 18.98 35.25
CA SER A 3 -18.35 18.10 34.10
C SER A 3 -17.84 18.94 32.94
N LEU A 4 -16.65 18.64 32.43
CA LEU A 4 -16.20 19.11 31.13
C LEU A 4 -17.26 18.62 30.15
N SER A 5 -18.02 19.56 29.63
CA SER A 5 -19.06 19.31 28.64
C SER A 5 -18.42 18.63 27.44
N THR A 6 -18.98 17.49 27.07
CA THR A 6 -18.95 16.95 25.72
C THR A 6 -19.23 18.08 24.73
N THR A 7 -18.19 18.63 24.12
CA THR A 7 -18.33 19.64 23.07
C THR A 7 -17.22 19.43 22.06
N ASP A 8 -17.66 18.86 20.93
CA ASP A 8 -17.01 18.82 19.62
C ASP A 8 -15.66 18.13 19.48
N ALA A 9 -15.71 16.88 19.04
CA ALA A 9 -14.65 16.24 18.25
C ALA A 9 -14.38 16.95 16.90
N ALA A 10 -15.11 18.03 16.59
CA ALA A 10 -15.07 18.76 15.32
C ALA A 10 -13.68 19.30 14.90
N PRO A 11 -12.77 19.76 15.78
CA PRO A 11 -11.50 20.32 15.33
C PRO A 11 -10.46 19.27 14.93
N TYR A 12 -10.70 17.99 15.26
CA TYR A 12 -9.80 16.87 14.96
C TYR A 12 -10.40 15.86 13.98
N THR A 13 -11.57 16.16 13.41
CA THR A 13 -12.15 15.37 12.33
C THR A 13 -11.27 15.51 11.09
N VAL A 14 -11.07 14.38 10.38
CA VAL A 14 -10.41 14.38 9.07
C VAL A 14 -11.20 15.28 8.12
N SER A 15 -10.51 16.27 7.55
CA SER A 15 -11.12 17.20 6.60
C SER A 15 -11.55 16.47 5.31
N PRO A 16 -12.65 16.87 4.64
CA PRO A 16 -13.09 16.29 3.37
C PRO A 16 -12.00 16.29 2.30
N GLU A 17 -11.14 17.31 2.28
CA GLU A 17 -10.02 17.43 1.34
C GLU A 17 -8.98 16.33 1.59
N LEU A 18 -8.66 16.04 2.85
CA LEU A 18 -7.74 14.98 3.26
C LEU A 18 -8.29 13.59 2.91
N GLN A 19 -9.59 13.38 3.10
CA GLN A 19 -10.25 12.13 2.71
C GLN A 19 -10.27 11.97 1.18
N THR A 20 -10.64 13.02 0.44
CA THR A 20 -10.68 13.01 -1.03
C THR A 20 -9.30 12.69 -1.62
N ALA A 21 -8.23 13.27 -1.05
CA ALA A 21 -6.87 12.98 -1.48
C ALA A 21 -6.44 11.53 -1.18
N ALA A 22 -6.89 10.96 -0.06
CA ALA A 22 -6.65 9.55 0.26
C ALA A 22 -7.39 8.61 -0.69
N ASP A 23 -8.66 8.89 -0.97
CA ASP A 23 -9.48 8.13 -1.92
C ASP A 23 -8.91 8.19 -3.34
N ALA A 24 -8.32 9.32 -3.75
CA ALA A 24 -7.66 9.49 -5.04
C ALA A 24 -6.47 8.53 -5.22
N ILE A 25 -5.68 8.29 -4.16
CA ILE A 25 -4.58 7.31 -4.18
C ILE A 25 -5.14 5.91 -4.38
N GLU A 26 -6.19 5.53 -3.65
CA GLU A 26 -6.81 4.21 -3.79
C GLU A 26 -7.37 4.01 -5.20
N ALA A 27 -8.08 5.01 -5.74
CA ALA A 27 -8.61 4.99 -7.09
C ALA A 27 -7.50 4.82 -8.15
N ALA A 28 -6.41 5.59 -8.04
CA ALA A 28 -5.28 5.50 -8.96
C ALA A 28 -4.58 4.13 -8.88
N ARG A 29 -4.41 3.58 -7.68
CA ARG A 29 -3.85 2.22 -7.49
C ARG A 29 -4.77 1.13 -8.03
N ALA A 30 -6.08 1.27 -7.86
CA ALA A 30 -7.06 0.34 -8.44
C ALA A 30 -6.99 0.33 -9.97
N GLN A 31 -6.78 1.49 -10.60
CA GLN A 31 -6.56 1.59 -12.04
C GLN A 31 -5.25 0.89 -12.47
N CYS A 32 -4.15 1.08 -11.73
CA CYS A 32 -2.88 0.39 -11.99
C CYS A 32 -3.04 -1.14 -11.92
N LYS A 33 -3.74 -1.63 -10.89
CA LYS A 33 -4.03 -3.05 -10.72
C LYS A 33 -4.85 -3.60 -11.89
N LYS A 34 -5.92 -2.90 -12.27
CA LYS A 34 -6.77 -3.27 -13.40
C LYS A 34 -5.98 -3.30 -14.72
N LEU A 35 -5.07 -2.36 -14.94
CA LEU A 35 -4.18 -2.36 -16.10
C LEU A 35 -3.29 -3.60 -16.09
N ALA A 36 -2.64 -3.91 -14.96
CA ALA A 36 -1.79 -5.09 -14.85
C ALA A 36 -2.54 -6.40 -15.13
N GLU A 37 -3.73 -6.57 -14.55
CA GLU A 37 -4.60 -7.71 -14.81
C GLU A 37 -5.01 -7.82 -16.29
N GLN A 38 -5.32 -6.69 -16.94
CA GLN A 38 -5.65 -6.67 -18.37
C GLN A 38 -4.46 -7.01 -19.26
N VAL A 39 -3.27 -6.55 -18.91
CA VAL A 39 -2.02 -6.91 -19.61
C VAL A 39 -1.79 -8.41 -19.49
N ASP A 40 -1.92 -8.97 -18.29
CA ASP A 40 -1.65 -10.39 -18.02
C ASP A 40 -2.68 -11.29 -18.73
N THR A 41 -3.95 -10.92 -18.68
CA THR A 41 -5.02 -11.63 -19.38
C THR A 41 -4.82 -11.58 -20.90
N THR A 42 -4.45 -10.42 -21.44
CA THR A 42 -4.21 -10.26 -22.88
C THR A 42 -2.95 -11.03 -23.32
N ALA A 43 -1.91 -11.08 -22.48
CA ALA A 43 -0.71 -11.86 -22.74
C ALA A 43 -0.97 -13.37 -22.72
N ALA A 44 -1.76 -13.86 -21.75
CA ALA A 44 -2.19 -15.25 -21.72
C ALA A 44 -2.98 -15.62 -22.99
N HIS A 45 -3.90 -14.77 -23.42
CA HIS A 45 -4.64 -14.96 -24.67
C HIS A 45 -3.71 -14.97 -25.90
N ALA A 46 -2.71 -14.09 -25.96
CA ALA A 46 -1.73 -14.07 -27.04
C ALA A 46 -0.91 -15.37 -27.10
N LEU A 47 -0.53 -15.94 -25.94
CA LEU A 47 0.15 -17.24 -25.88
C LEU A 47 -0.73 -18.38 -26.40
N THR A 48 -2.03 -18.38 -26.08
CA THR A 48 -2.98 -19.35 -26.65
C THR A 48 -3.08 -19.22 -28.17
N LEU A 49 -3.20 -18.00 -28.68
CA LEU A 49 -3.23 -17.76 -30.14
C LEU A 49 -1.94 -18.21 -30.83
N GLU A 50 -0.78 -18.03 -30.20
CA GLU A 50 0.50 -18.52 -30.72
C GLU A 50 0.57 -20.05 -30.76
N ALA A 51 0.01 -20.73 -29.76
CA ALA A 51 -0.09 -22.19 -29.74
C ALA A 51 -1.05 -22.69 -30.83
N ASP A 52 -2.22 -22.08 -30.97
CA ASP A 52 -3.21 -22.40 -32.02
C ASP A 52 -2.60 -22.23 -33.41
N LEU A 53 -1.88 -21.14 -33.66
CA LEU A 53 -1.22 -20.88 -34.95
C LEU A 53 -0.20 -21.98 -35.29
N LYS A 54 0.59 -22.43 -34.31
CA LYS A 54 1.53 -23.54 -34.50
C LYS A 54 0.81 -24.85 -34.84
N SER A 55 -0.29 -25.16 -34.15
CA SER A 55 -1.11 -26.35 -34.43
C SER A 55 -1.70 -26.30 -35.84
N LEU A 56 -2.39 -25.21 -36.18
CA LEU A 56 -3.03 -25.02 -37.49
C LEU A 56 -2.01 -25.04 -38.63
N THR A 57 -0.80 -24.50 -38.40
CA THR A 57 0.28 -24.54 -39.40
C THR A 57 0.74 -25.98 -39.64
N ALA A 58 0.88 -26.78 -38.57
CA ALA A 58 1.23 -28.19 -38.68
C ALA A 58 0.12 -29.02 -39.35
N GLU A 59 -1.14 -28.79 -38.99
CA GLU A 59 -2.31 -29.43 -39.60
C GLU A 59 -2.41 -29.10 -41.10
N ARG A 60 -2.22 -27.83 -41.48
CA ARG A 60 -2.20 -27.44 -42.88
C ARG A 60 -1.06 -28.13 -43.65
N ALA A 61 0.14 -28.16 -43.09
CA ALA A 61 1.27 -28.85 -43.73
C ALA A 61 1.02 -30.36 -43.89
N ALA A 62 0.34 -30.99 -42.93
CA ALA A 62 -0.06 -32.39 -43.02
C ALA A 62 -1.11 -32.62 -44.13
N GLU A 63 -2.11 -31.74 -44.26
CA GLU A 63 -3.12 -31.79 -45.33
C GLU A 63 -2.51 -31.51 -46.72
N GLU A 64 -1.55 -30.59 -46.83
CA GLU A 64 -0.77 -30.37 -48.06
C GLU A 64 0.04 -31.61 -48.46
N GLY A 65 0.65 -32.29 -47.47
CA GLY A 65 1.32 -33.56 -47.70
C GLY A 65 0.36 -34.68 -48.12
N ALA A 66 -0.84 -34.74 -47.55
CA ALA A 66 -1.88 -35.69 -47.91
C ALA A 66 -2.41 -35.44 -49.33
N LEU A 67 -2.64 -34.18 -49.70
CA LEU A 67 -3.05 -33.78 -51.06
C LEU A 67 -2.05 -34.25 -52.13
N ALA A 68 -0.74 -34.17 -51.84
CA ALA A 68 0.29 -34.61 -52.78
C ALA A 68 0.31 -36.13 -53.03
N LEU A 69 -0.28 -36.92 -52.13
CA LEU A 69 -0.28 -38.38 -52.17
C LEU A 69 -1.67 -38.99 -52.37
N CYS A 70 -2.73 -38.18 -52.50
CA CYS A 70 -4.10 -38.67 -52.56
C CYS A 70 -4.54 -39.11 -53.96
N GLU A 71 -5.59 -39.93 -54.00
CA GLU A 71 -6.23 -40.33 -55.25
C GLU A 71 -7.02 -39.17 -55.88
N PRO A 72 -7.21 -39.14 -57.22
CA PRO A 72 -7.88 -38.02 -57.90
C PRO A 72 -9.28 -37.67 -57.38
N GLY A 73 -9.99 -38.65 -56.79
CA GLY A 73 -11.31 -38.44 -56.20
C GLY A 73 -11.32 -37.60 -54.92
N ASP A 74 -10.21 -37.58 -54.18
CA ASP A 74 -10.10 -36.93 -52.86
C ASP A 74 -9.43 -35.54 -52.92
N VAL A 75 -8.84 -35.16 -54.05
CA VAL A 75 -8.16 -33.87 -54.28
C VAL A 75 -9.01 -32.68 -53.81
N LYS A 76 -10.27 -32.59 -54.27
CA LYS A 76 -11.16 -31.48 -53.91
C LYS A 76 -11.49 -31.41 -52.42
N ARG A 77 -11.43 -32.53 -51.70
CA ARG A 77 -11.69 -32.57 -50.25
C ARG A 77 -10.50 -31.98 -49.49
N HIS A 78 -9.29 -32.37 -49.87
CA HIS A 78 -8.07 -31.84 -49.27
C HIS A 78 -7.88 -30.36 -49.60
N GLU A 79 -8.09 -29.94 -50.85
CA GLU A 79 -8.08 -28.51 -51.25
C GLU A 79 -9.02 -27.66 -50.38
N LYS A 80 -10.29 -28.08 -50.22
CA LYS A 80 -11.24 -27.38 -49.35
C LYS A 80 -10.78 -27.29 -47.89
N THR A 81 -10.10 -28.31 -47.40
CA THR A 81 -9.61 -28.35 -46.02
C THR A 81 -8.44 -27.38 -45.85
N ILE A 82 -7.51 -27.34 -46.81
CA ILE A 82 -6.39 -26.40 -46.85
C ILE A 82 -6.89 -24.96 -46.94
N ASP A 83 -7.89 -24.68 -47.79
CA ASP A 83 -8.49 -23.35 -47.90
C ASP A 83 -9.12 -22.91 -46.58
N ARG A 84 -9.85 -23.81 -45.90
CA ARG A 84 -10.43 -23.55 -44.58
C ARG A 84 -9.34 -23.26 -43.53
N LEU A 85 -8.31 -24.10 -43.45
CA LEU A 85 -7.21 -23.92 -42.50
C LEU A 85 -6.45 -22.62 -42.77
N THR A 86 -6.27 -22.25 -44.05
CA THR A 86 -5.63 -20.98 -44.44
C THR A 86 -6.45 -19.78 -43.97
N ALA A 87 -7.77 -19.80 -44.15
CA ALA A 87 -8.65 -18.75 -43.66
C ALA A 87 -8.65 -18.65 -42.12
N GLU A 88 -8.61 -19.78 -41.41
CA GLU A 88 -8.51 -19.82 -39.94
C GLU A 88 -7.16 -19.27 -39.45
N LEU A 89 -6.05 -19.61 -40.11
CA LEU A 89 -4.72 -19.06 -39.83
C LEU A 89 -4.70 -17.54 -39.96
N GLU A 90 -5.18 -16.99 -41.08
CA GLU A 90 -5.22 -15.53 -41.31
C GLU A 90 -6.02 -14.79 -40.22
N LEU A 91 -7.13 -15.39 -39.77
CA LEU A 91 -7.95 -14.83 -38.69
C LEU A 91 -7.17 -14.81 -37.37
N LYS A 92 -6.55 -15.93 -37.00
CA LYS A 92 -5.77 -16.07 -35.76
C LYS A 92 -4.54 -15.17 -35.75
N GLU A 93 -3.85 -15.00 -36.89
CA GLU A 93 -2.73 -14.06 -37.04
C GLU A 93 -3.17 -12.60 -36.87
N ARG A 94 -4.35 -12.25 -37.40
CA ARG A 94 -4.93 -10.91 -37.22
C ARG A 94 -5.26 -10.66 -35.75
N ASP A 95 -5.85 -11.63 -35.08
CA ASP A 95 -6.19 -11.53 -33.65
C ASP A 95 -4.94 -11.49 -32.76
N LEU A 96 -3.89 -12.25 -33.09
CA LEU A 96 -2.60 -12.17 -32.39
C LEU A 96 -1.96 -10.79 -32.55
N ARG A 97 -1.98 -10.22 -33.77
CA ARG A 97 -1.50 -8.85 -34.01
C ARG A 97 -2.28 -7.82 -33.19
N ARG A 98 -3.61 -7.97 -33.11
CA ARG A 98 -4.47 -7.10 -32.28
C ARG A 98 -4.14 -7.24 -30.80
N ALA A 99 -4.00 -8.46 -30.29
CA ALA A 99 -3.65 -8.72 -28.89
C ALA A 99 -2.29 -8.10 -28.52
N ARG A 100 -1.27 -8.27 -29.37
CA ARG A 100 0.05 -7.65 -29.18
C ARG A 100 -0.01 -6.13 -29.21
N THR A 101 -0.76 -5.56 -30.15
CA THR A 101 -0.97 -4.10 -30.24
C THR A 101 -1.66 -3.57 -28.98
N LYS A 102 -2.66 -4.29 -28.47
CA LYS A 102 -3.37 -3.95 -27.23
C LYS A 102 -2.45 -3.99 -26.02
N ILE A 103 -1.56 -4.99 -25.92
CA ILE A 103 -0.54 -5.05 -24.85
C ILE A 103 0.33 -3.79 -24.88
N VAL A 104 0.88 -3.44 -26.05
CA VAL A 104 1.73 -2.24 -26.20
C VAL A 104 0.97 -0.97 -25.81
N ALA A 105 -0.29 -0.84 -26.23
CA ALA A 105 -1.13 0.30 -25.87
C ALA A 105 -1.36 0.38 -24.34
N LEU A 106 -1.69 -0.74 -23.69
CA LEU A 106 -1.85 -0.80 -22.23
C LEU A 106 -0.54 -0.44 -21.51
N GLU A 107 0.59 -1.02 -21.92
CA GLU A 107 1.89 -0.74 -21.32
C GLU A 107 2.32 0.72 -21.51
N SER A 108 1.89 1.39 -22.60
CA SER A 108 2.17 2.80 -22.81
C SER A 108 1.42 3.74 -21.86
N MET A 109 0.28 3.30 -21.31
CA MET A 109 -0.51 4.07 -20.32
C MET A 109 0.02 3.94 -18.88
N ALA A 110 0.82 2.90 -18.62
CA ALA A 110 1.30 2.60 -17.27
C ALA A 110 2.13 3.73 -16.62
N PRO A 111 3.07 4.40 -17.32
CA PRO A 111 3.83 5.52 -16.74
C PRO A 111 2.95 6.67 -16.23
N ASP A 112 1.89 7.00 -16.98
CA ASP A 112 0.97 8.08 -16.61
C ASP A 112 0.20 7.72 -15.34
N LEU A 113 -0.29 6.47 -15.23
CA LEU A 113 -0.97 5.99 -14.02
C LEU A 113 -0.03 5.92 -12.80
N ASP A 114 1.22 5.46 -12.98
CA ASP A 114 2.23 5.48 -11.93
C ASP A 114 2.55 6.92 -11.47
N SER A 115 2.58 7.87 -12.41
CA SER A 115 2.76 9.28 -12.09
C SER A 115 1.57 9.86 -11.33
N ALA A 116 0.35 9.44 -11.67
CA ALA A 116 -0.87 9.85 -10.98
C ALA A 116 -0.89 9.38 -9.51
N VAL A 117 -0.46 8.15 -9.23
CA VAL A 117 -0.33 7.65 -7.84
C VAL A 117 0.66 8.51 -7.04
N LYS A 118 1.80 8.87 -7.65
CA LYS A 118 2.82 9.72 -7.01
C LYS A 118 2.31 11.14 -6.78
N ALA A 119 1.64 11.74 -7.77
CA ALA A 119 1.06 13.07 -7.66
C ALA A 119 0.00 13.12 -6.54
N ALA A 120 -0.92 12.16 -6.51
CA ALA A 120 -1.92 12.03 -5.44
C ALA A 120 -1.26 11.85 -4.06
N GLY A 121 -0.14 11.11 -3.99
CA GLY A 121 0.66 10.99 -2.76
C GLY A 121 1.25 12.33 -2.27
N VAL A 122 1.74 13.16 -3.18
CA VAL A 122 2.25 14.52 -2.85
C VAL A 122 1.12 15.43 -2.40
N GLU A 123 -0.03 15.39 -3.08
CA GLU A 123 -1.23 16.16 -2.71
C GLU A 123 -1.74 15.75 -1.32
N LEU A 124 -1.79 14.45 -1.02
CA LEU A 124 -2.18 13.96 0.30
C LEU A 124 -1.21 14.44 1.40
N GLN A 125 0.09 14.43 1.14
CA GLN A 125 1.08 14.95 2.10
C GLN A 125 0.90 16.45 2.35
N ALA A 126 0.62 17.23 1.31
CA ALA A 126 0.35 18.66 1.46
C ALA A 126 -0.95 18.90 2.27
N ALA A 127 -2.02 18.18 1.97
CA ALA A 127 -3.27 18.25 2.72
C ALA A 127 -3.08 17.85 4.19
N LEU A 128 -2.32 16.77 4.45
CA LEU A 128 -2.01 16.33 5.82
C LEU A 128 -1.21 17.37 6.59
N ALA A 129 -0.24 18.03 5.95
CA ALA A 129 0.57 19.07 6.60
C ALA A 129 -0.30 20.27 7.04
N ILE A 130 -1.24 20.69 6.19
CA ILE A 130 -2.19 21.77 6.50
C ILE A 130 -3.09 21.36 7.67
N TRP A 131 -3.69 20.18 7.60
CA TRP A 131 -4.56 19.65 8.65
C TRP A 131 -3.81 19.50 9.98
N ALA A 132 -2.60 18.94 9.97
CA ALA A 132 -1.77 18.77 11.17
C ALA A 132 -1.38 20.13 11.79
N GLN A 133 -1.09 21.14 10.97
CA GLN A 133 -0.79 22.48 11.46
C GLN A 133 -2.02 23.11 12.15
N GLN A 134 -3.23 22.92 11.59
CA GLN A 134 -4.47 23.39 12.20
C GLN A 134 -4.76 22.66 13.52
N ALA A 135 -4.69 21.32 13.53
CA ALA A 135 -4.86 20.51 14.74
C ALA A 135 -3.85 20.89 15.84
N THR A 136 -2.58 21.14 15.47
CA THR A 136 -1.54 21.57 16.40
C THR A 136 -1.86 22.92 17.03
N ARG A 137 -2.43 23.87 16.26
CA ARG A 137 -2.85 25.17 16.80
C ARG A 137 -4.00 25.03 17.78
N THR A 138 -5.02 24.23 17.44
CA THR A 138 -6.14 23.95 18.36
C THR A 138 -5.63 23.31 19.65
N LEU A 139 -4.76 22.29 19.56
CA LEU A 139 -4.16 21.66 20.73
C LEU A 139 -3.35 22.66 21.57
N ALA A 140 -2.61 23.57 20.93
CA ALA A 140 -1.85 24.59 21.63
C ALA A 140 -2.75 25.53 22.43
N ASP A 141 -3.89 25.93 21.86
CA ASP A 141 -4.89 26.78 22.52
C ASP A 141 -5.57 26.01 23.68
N GLU A 142 -5.94 24.75 23.48
CA GLU A 142 -6.51 23.88 24.53
C GLU A 142 -5.54 23.68 25.70
N ILE A 143 -4.27 23.41 25.40
CA ILE A 143 -3.20 23.27 26.42
C ILE A 143 -3.03 24.61 27.17
N ALA A 144 -3.01 25.73 26.45
CA ALA A 144 -2.86 27.06 27.07
C ALA A 144 -4.04 27.37 28.02
N GLU A 145 -5.28 27.07 27.62
CA GLU A 145 -6.46 27.20 28.47
C GLU A 145 -6.42 26.26 29.67
N ALA A 146 -6.10 24.99 29.47
CA ALA A 146 -5.99 23.99 30.54
C ALA A 146 -4.85 24.30 31.52
N ALA A 147 -3.79 24.98 31.08
CA ALA A 147 -2.69 25.41 31.92
C ALA A 147 -3.04 26.59 32.84
N LYS A 148 -4.06 27.41 32.53
CA LYS A 148 -4.48 28.55 33.36
C LYS A 148 -4.79 28.19 34.83
N PRO A 149 -5.63 27.16 35.13
CA PRO A 149 -5.88 26.77 36.51
C PRO A 149 -4.61 26.27 37.22
N LEU A 150 -3.72 25.57 36.51
CA LEU A 150 -2.43 25.13 37.04
C LEU A 150 -1.51 26.32 37.33
N ALA A 151 -1.43 27.29 36.43
CA ALA A 151 -0.66 28.52 36.62
C ALA A 151 -1.13 29.32 37.84
N ALA A 152 -2.44 29.39 38.09
CA ALA A 152 -3.00 30.03 39.28
C ALA A 152 -2.64 29.29 40.58
N VAL A 153 -2.56 27.95 40.56
CA VAL A 153 -2.08 27.14 41.70
C VAL A 153 -0.58 27.35 41.91
N MET A 154 0.21 27.34 40.83
CA MET A 154 1.66 27.56 40.85
C MET A 154 2.04 28.94 41.39
N ALA A 155 1.31 29.99 41.00
CA ALA A 155 1.51 31.34 41.53
C ALA A 155 1.27 31.41 43.06
N ARG A 156 0.26 30.70 43.57
CA ARG A 156 0.02 30.59 45.03
C ARG A 156 1.13 29.80 45.72
N ALA A 157 1.61 28.72 45.12
CA ALA A 157 2.71 27.93 45.66
C ALA A 157 4.03 28.73 45.72
N GLN A 158 4.32 29.53 44.69
CA GLN A 158 5.46 30.44 44.66
C GLN A 158 5.35 31.54 45.73
N ALA A 159 4.17 32.13 45.91
CA ALA A 159 3.93 33.11 46.97
C ALA A 159 4.17 32.53 48.37
N LEU A 160 3.79 31.27 48.60
CA LEU A 160 4.05 30.56 49.85
C LEU A 160 5.53 30.19 50.04
N ALA A 161 6.25 29.87 48.95
CA ALA A 161 7.69 29.60 49.01
C ALA A 161 8.50 30.85 49.41
N LEU A 162 8.11 32.03 48.91
CA LEU A 162 8.71 33.32 49.29
C LEU A 162 8.48 33.68 50.78
N ALA A 163 7.43 33.15 51.39
CA ALA A 163 7.13 33.33 52.81
C ALA A 163 7.90 32.35 53.73
N GLY A 164 8.89 31.63 53.20
CA GLY A 164 9.73 30.68 53.97
C GLY A 164 9.24 29.22 53.94
N GLY A 165 8.26 28.89 53.09
CA GLY A 165 7.78 27.52 52.90
C GLY A 165 8.65 26.69 51.95
N ASN A 166 8.81 25.39 52.22
CA ASN A 166 9.63 24.44 51.44
C ASN A 166 8.98 23.99 50.11
N LEU A 167 8.33 24.91 49.37
CA LEU A 167 7.56 24.63 48.14
C LEU A 167 8.33 24.91 46.84
N ALA A 168 9.56 25.41 46.93
CA ALA A 168 10.41 25.71 45.77
C ALA A 168 10.70 24.47 44.90
N ASP A 169 10.84 23.29 45.51
CA ASP A 169 11.10 22.04 44.81
C ASP A 169 9.89 21.53 44.01
N PHE A 170 8.67 21.74 44.50
CA PHE A 170 7.41 21.36 43.83
C PHE A 170 7.20 22.14 42.52
N VAL A 171 7.55 23.44 42.54
CA VAL A 171 7.44 24.34 41.38
C VAL A 171 8.46 24.02 40.28
N THR A 172 9.63 23.50 40.67
CA THR A 172 10.73 23.20 39.74
C THR A 172 10.54 21.86 39.02
N ALA A 173 9.63 21.01 39.49
CA ALA A 173 9.47 19.62 39.07
C ALA A 173 8.17 19.34 38.29
N ALA A 174 7.68 20.28 37.45
CA ALA A 174 6.48 20.09 36.64
C ALA A 174 6.64 18.95 35.59
N TYR A 175 6.50 17.73 36.10
CA TYR A 175 6.49 16.39 35.55
C TYR A 175 5.46 15.67 36.43
N CYS A 176 4.56 14.83 35.90
CA CYS A 176 3.62 14.07 36.74
C CYS A 176 4.12 12.63 36.85
N PRO A 177 5.13 12.36 37.71
CA PRO A 177 5.64 11.01 37.88
C PRO A 177 4.59 10.14 38.54
N SER A 178 4.55 8.87 38.16
CA SER A 178 3.92 7.86 38.99
C SER A 178 4.60 7.87 40.37
N PRO A 179 3.83 7.90 41.48
CA PRO A 179 4.41 7.84 42.82
C PRO A 179 5.17 6.52 43.06
N GLU A 180 4.94 5.51 42.23
CA GLU A 180 5.67 4.25 42.24
C GLU A 180 6.82 4.27 41.22
N GLY A 181 8.06 4.04 41.69
CA GLY A 181 9.24 3.97 40.82
C GLY A 181 9.84 5.31 40.37
N PHE A 182 9.31 6.46 40.82
CA PHE A 182 9.93 7.75 40.58
C PHE A 182 11.27 7.90 41.31
N ARG A 183 12.30 8.26 40.55
CA ARG A 183 13.60 8.66 41.08
C ARG A 183 14.20 9.76 40.21
N ARG A 184 14.75 10.78 40.85
CA ARG A 184 15.54 11.82 40.18
C ARG A 184 16.96 11.30 40.02
N VAL A 185 17.46 11.22 38.79
CA VAL A 185 18.78 10.65 38.49
C VAL A 185 19.69 11.71 37.89
N TRP A 186 20.92 11.78 38.39
CA TRP A 186 21.95 12.62 37.82
C TRP A 186 22.57 11.92 36.60
N SER A 187 22.61 12.62 35.47
CA SER A 187 23.26 12.18 34.23
C SER A 187 24.37 13.15 33.83
N SER A 188 25.18 12.78 32.84
CA SER A 188 26.20 13.68 32.27
C SER A 188 25.61 14.96 31.64
N ALA A 189 24.30 14.99 31.37
CA ALA A 189 23.56 16.15 30.89
C ALA A 189 22.82 16.92 32.01
N GLY A 190 22.97 16.52 33.28
CA GLY A 190 22.30 17.10 34.45
C GLY A 190 21.25 16.19 35.09
N TRP A 191 20.41 16.76 35.96
CA TRP A 191 19.31 16.04 36.62
C TRP A 191 18.21 15.67 35.61
N ALA A 192 17.83 14.40 35.56
CA ALA A 192 16.70 13.89 34.78
C ALA A 192 15.69 13.18 35.69
N ASN A 193 14.42 13.20 35.28
CA ASN A 193 13.35 12.43 35.92
C ASN A 193 13.36 11.00 35.38
N GLN A 194 13.35 9.99 36.25
CA GLN A 194 13.19 8.58 35.88
C GLN A 194 11.97 7.99 36.59
N GLY A 195 11.15 7.23 35.87
CA GLY A 195 9.87 6.69 36.35
C GLY A 195 8.77 6.91 35.30
N GLU A 196 7.66 6.20 35.41
CA GLU A 196 6.52 6.33 34.50
C GLU A 196 5.95 7.75 34.56
N ASN A 197 5.76 8.38 33.39
CA ASN A 197 5.07 9.66 33.29
C ASN A 197 3.58 9.37 33.17
N LEU A 198 2.78 9.76 34.16
CA LEU A 198 1.33 9.53 34.16
C LEU A 198 0.61 10.33 33.06
N LEU A 199 1.31 11.23 32.37
CA LEU A 199 0.83 11.95 31.19
C LEU A 199 1.07 11.19 29.87
N THR A 200 1.70 10.01 29.93
CA THR A 200 1.99 9.16 28.76
C THR A 200 1.25 7.83 28.87
N GLY A 201 0.66 7.34 27.78
CA GLY A 201 0.00 6.02 27.73
C GLY A 201 -1.47 5.98 28.16
N VAL A 202 -2.06 7.10 28.59
CA VAL A 202 -3.51 7.19 28.86
C VAL A 202 -4.25 7.28 27.52
N GLN A 203 -4.78 6.16 27.03
CA GLN A 203 -5.74 6.16 25.93
C GLN A 203 -7.12 6.57 26.46
N THR A 204 -7.73 7.56 25.81
CA THR A 204 -9.10 7.98 26.07
C THR A 204 -9.98 7.64 24.85
N PRO A 205 -11.30 7.42 25.03
CA PRO A 205 -12.22 7.20 23.91
C PRO A 205 -12.18 8.34 22.85
N GLU A 206 -11.89 9.57 23.29
CA GLU A 206 -11.72 10.73 22.43
C GLU A 206 -10.44 10.65 21.59
N ALA A 207 -9.33 10.16 22.17
CA ALA A 207 -8.10 9.91 21.43
C ALA A 207 -8.27 8.79 20.40
N ASP A 208 -9.03 7.73 20.72
CA ASP A 208 -9.33 6.64 19.78
C ASP A 208 -10.19 7.11 18.60
N ALA A 209 -11.17 7.97 18.85
CA ALA A 209 -12.01 8.58 17.81
C ALA A 209 -11.22 9.44 16.82
N ILE A 210 -10.09 10.02 17.24
CA ILE A 210 -9.17 10.77 16.37
C ILE A 210 -8.19 9.80 15.67
N ALA A 211 -7.70 8.79 16.37
CA ALA A 211 -6.66 7.90 15.87
C ALA A 211 -7.15 6.98 14.74
N GLU A 212 -8.40 6.52 14.76
CA GLU A 212 -8.93 5.61 13.75
C GLU A 212 -8.95 6.24 12.34
N PRO A 213 -9.55 7.42 12.10
CA PRO A 213 -9.52 8.06 10.79
C PRO A 213 -8.09 8.38 10.32
N VAL A 214 -7.23 8.85 11.21
CA VAL A 214 -5.83 9.20 10.88
C VAL A 214 -5.02 7.96 10.49
N ARG A 215 -5.32 6.78 11.06
CA ARG A 215 -4.67 5.52 10.70
C ARG A 215 -4.96 5.12 9.26
N ALA A 216 -6.18 5.34 8.77
CA ALA A 216 -6.53 5.11 7.37
C ALA A 216 -5.72 6.02 6.44
N ILE A 217 -5.62 7.32 6.77
CA ILE A 217 -4.79 8.27 6.02
C ILE A 217 -3.32 7.86 6.00
N ALA A 218 -2.76 7.43 7.14
CA ALA A 218 -1.39 6.95 7.24
C ALA A 218 -1.14 5.69 6.38
N ALA A 219 -2.14 4.81 6.26
CA ALA A 219 -2.07 3.65 5.38
C ALA A 219 -2.02 4.08 3.91
N SER A 220 -2.83 5.06 3.49
CA SER A 220 -2.82 5.61 2.12
C SER A 220 -1.49 6.29 1.77
N ILE A 221 -0.88 7.02 2.71
CA ILE A 221 0.46 7.60 2.52
C ILE A 221 1.52 6.50 2.34
N SER A 222 1.46 5.47 3.18
CA SER A 222 2.38 4.34 3.09
C SER A 222 2.21 3.61 1.76
N ALA A 223 0.97 3.41 1.32
CA ALA A 223 0.65 2.81 0.04
C ALA A 223 1.20 3.60 -1.16
N ALA A 224 1.11 4.94 -1.15
CA ALA A 224 1.70 5.77 -2.20
C ALA A 224 3.23 5.74 -2.16
N ARG A 225 3.83 5.79 -0.95
CA ARG A 225 5.30 5.78 -0.78
C ARG A 225 5.94 4.48 -1.26
N TYR A 226 5.30 3.36 -1.00
CA TYR A 226 5.76 2.03 -1.40
C TYR A 226 5.08 1.53 -2.68
N HIS A 227 4.49 2.43 -3.48
CA HIS A 227 3.93 2.07 -4.77
C HIS A 227 5.02 1.50 -5.68
N SER A 228 4.79 0.28 -6.17
CA SER A 228 5.67 -0.35 -7.14
C SER A 228 5.25 0.08 -8.53
N ASN A 229 6.20 0.66 -9.28
CA ASN A 229 5.94 1.02 -10.66
C ASN A 229 5.57 -0.22 -11.46
N PHE A 230 4.71 -0.04 -12.46
CA PHE A 230 4.37 -1.09 -13.40
C PHE A 230 5.63 -1.59 -14.13
N VAL A 231 5.71 -2.92 -14.29
CA VAL A 231 6.81 -3.58 -15.00
C VAL A 231 6.28 -4.17 -16.31
N PRO A 232 6.74 -3.67 -17.48
CA PRO A 232 6.39 -4.23 -18.79
C PRO A 232 6.72 -5.71 -18.87
N LEU A 233 5.91 -6.49 -19.58
CA LEU A 233 6.04 -7.95 -19.71
C LEU A 233 7.45 -8.37 -20.14
N ALA A 234 8.06 -7.62 -21.06
CA ALA A 234 9.41 -7.89 -21.56
C ALA A 234 10.50 -7.83 -20.46
N ARG A 235 10.25 -7.10 -19.37
CA ARG A 235 11.18 -6.90 -18.24
C ARG A 235 10.81 -7.73 -17.02
N ARG A 236 9.70 -8.46 -17.04
CA ARG A 236 9.28 -9.27 -15.89
C ARG A 236 10.21 -10.47 -15.71
N PRO A 237 10.49 -10.89 -14.46
CA PRO A 237 11.27 -12.10 -14.21
C PRO A 237 10.59 -13.31 -14.86
N LYS A 238 11.29 -13.96 -15.78
CA LYS A 238 10.89 -15.27 -16.30
C LYS A 238 11.35 -16.30 -15.27
N PHE A 239 10.52 -16.64 -14.30
CA PHE A 239 10.84 -17.75 -13.41
C PHE A 239 10.94 -19.03 -14.26
N PRO A 240 12.06 -19.79 -14.20
CA PRO A 240 12.02 -21.16 -14.68
C PRO A 240 11.03 -21.96 -13.82
N ALA A 241 10.36 -22.94 -14.43
CA ALA A 241 9.44 -23.86 -13.76
C ALA A 241 10.03 -24.35 -12.41
N PRO A 242 9.19 -24.61 -11.38
CA PRO A 242 9.68 -25.07 -10.09
C PRO A 242 10.61 -26.27 -10.30
N ARG A 243 11.84 -26.18 -9.77
CA ARG A 243 12.73 -27.33 -9.67
C ARG A 243 11.92 -28.42 -8.97
N VAL A 244 11.62 -29.49 -9.69
CA VAL A 244 11.19 -30.75 -9.08
C VAL A 244 12.24 -31.06 -8.02
N GLU A 245 11.85 -30.98 -6.74
CA GLU A 245 12.67 -31.47 -5.65
C GLU A 245 13.03 -32.91 -6.00
N ALA A 246 14.30 -33.15 -6.31
CA ALA A 246 14.80 -34.49 -6.44
C ALA A 246 14.47 -35.21 -5.13
N ALA A 247 13.64 -36.24 -5.24
CA ALA A 247 13.28 -37.09 -4.12
C ALA A 247 14.55 -37.45 -3.34
N ALA A 248 14.53 -37.15 -2.04
CA ALA A 248 15.62 -37.51 -1.14
C ALA A 248 15.92 -39.02 -1.29
N PRO A 249 17.20 -39.43 -1.40
CA PRO A 249 17.53 -40.84 -1.41
C PRO A 249 17.08 -41.49 -0.10
N ALA A 250 16.40 -42.63 -0.20
CA ALA A 250 15.90 -43.39 0.93
C ALA A 250 17.02 -43.71 1.95
N PRO A 251 16.72 -43.69 3.26
CA PRO A 251 17.73 -44.03 4.27
C PRO A 251 18.12 -45.50 4.14
N MET A 252 19.43 -45.73 4.02
CA MET A 252 20.06 -47.04 4.04
C MET A 252 19.70 -47.76 5.34
N ALA A 253 19.16 -48.97 5.20
CA ALA A 253 18.88 -49.87 6.30
C ALA A 253 20.15 -50.16 7.11
N GLU A 254 20.06 -49.96 8.43
CA GLU A 254 21.08 -50.36 9.38
C GLU A 254 21.30 -51.87 9.32
N VAL A 255 22.54 -52.26 9.06
CA VAL A 255 23.01 -53.64 9.19
C VAL A 255 23.21 -53.91 10.67
N THR A 256 22.42 -54.85 11.19
CA THR A 256 22.54 -55.39 12.54
C THR A 256 23.89 -56.04 12.77
N SER A 257 24.46 -55.81 13.96
CA SER A 257 25.45 -56.67 14.61
C SER A 257 25.07 -56.81 16.08
#